data_AF-A0A087V5H5-F1
#
_entry.id   AF-A0A087V5H5-F1
#
_cell.length_a   1.000
_cell.length_b   1.000
_cell.length_c   1.000
_cell.angle_alpha   90.00
_cell.angle_beta   90.00
_cell.angle_gamma   90.00
#
_symmetry.space_group_name_H-M   'P 1'
#
loop_
_entity.id
_entity.type
_entity.pdbx_description
1 polymer ?
#
loop_
_entity_poly.entity_id
_entity_poly.type
_entity_poly.pdbx_seq_one_letter_code
_entity_poly.pdbx_strand_id
1 'polypeptide(L)'
;PTPSGSESVFSDCGGSRAGSTEDAGGVGLCAQSRITEPGEAVKKDLQHLSREERRRRRRATAKYRTAHATRERIRVEAFNMAFAELRKLLPTLPPDKKLSKIEILRLAICYISYLNHVLDV
;
A
#
# COMPACT_ATOMS: atom_id res chain seq x y z
N PRO A 1 21.56 23.99 -43.28
CA PRO A 1 21.85 22.54 -43.47
C PRO A 1 21.46 21.75 -42.22
N THR A 2 20.46 20.90 -42.38
CA THR A 2 19.84 19.93 -41.45
C THR A 2 20.86 18.87 -40.94
N PRO A 3 20.53 17.93 -40.00
CA PRO A 3 19.19 17.47 -39.59
C PRO A 3 19.02 17.20 -38.05
N SER A 4 17.82 17.37 -37.47
CA SER A 4 16.75 16.36 -37.20
C SER A 4 16.90 15.49 -35.93
N GLY A 5 15.81 15.37 -35.16
CA GLY A 5 15.51 14.28 -34.22
C GLY A 5 15.64 14.68 -32.74
N SER A 6 14.65 14.57 -31.86
CA SER A 6 13.53 13.63 -31.79
C SER A 6 12.31 14.25 -31.10
N GLU A 7 11.19 14.28 -31.80
CA GLU A 7 9.87 14.54 -31.20
C GLU A 7 9.34 13.21 -30.66
N SER A 8 8.97 13.18 -29.38
CA SER A 8 8.31 12.04 -28.76
C SER A 8 6.86 11.99 -29.23
N VAL A 9 6.60 11.08 -30.17
CA VAL A 9 5.25 10.68 -30.61
C VAL A 9 4.55 9.99 -29.44
N PHE A 10 3.60 10.69 -28.82
CA PHE A 10 2.55 10.04 -28.03
C PHE A 10 1.68 9.25 -29.00
N SER A 11 1.77 7.94 -28.96
CA SER A 11 0.92 7.04 -29.73
C SER A 11 -0.48 7.05 -29.13
N ASP A 12 -1.36 7.83 -29.74
CA ASP A 12 -2.79 7.88 -29.44
C ASP A 12 -3.47 6.69 -30.14
N CYS A 13 -3.83 5.66 -29.38
CA CYS A 13 -4.56 4.51 -29.91
C CYS A 13 -6.06 4.83 -29.82
N GLY A 14 -6.58 5.43 -30.88
CA GLY A 14 -8.02 5.59 -31.10
C GLY A 14 -8.74 4.25 -31.23
N GLY A 15 -9.89 4.14 -30.57
CA GLY A 15 -10.78 2.98 -30.63
C GLY A 15 -12.22 3.39 -30.37
N SER A 16 -12.89 3.77 -31.46
CA SER A 16 -14.30 4.07 -31.73
C SER A 16 -15.39 3.80 -30.67
N ARG A 17 -16.25 4.83 -30.54
CA ARG A 17 -17.65 4.78 -30.09
C ARG A 17 -18.49 3.73 -30.85
N ALA A 18 -19.34 3.03 -30.12
CA ALA A 18 -20.64 2.57 -30.60
C ALA A 18 -21.67 2.79 -29.48
N GLY A 19 -22.75 3.52 -29.77
CA GLY A 19 -23.87 3.75 -28.86
C GLY A 19 -25.05 2.80 -29.14
N SER A 20 -26.02 2.84 -28.21
CA SER A 20 -27.43 2.41 -28.23
C SER A 20 -27.78 1.74 -26.88
N THR A 21 -28.42 2.45 -25.96
CA THR A 21 -29.89 2.52 -25.70
C THR A 21 -30.47 1.27 -25.01
N GLU A 22 -31.19 1.55 -23.91
CA GLU A 22 -32.27 0.79 -23.27
C GLU A 22 -31.94 -0.24 -22.14
N ASP A 23 -32.19 0.25 -20.93
CA ASP A 23 -33.09 -0.25 -19.86
C ASP A 23 -32.93 -1.62 -19.15
N ALA A 24 -33.28 -1.55 -17.86
CA ALA A 24 -33.66 -2.58 -16.89
C ALA A 24 -32.63 -3.62 -16.40
N GLY A 25 -32.19 -3.40 -15.16
CA GLY A 25 -32.41 -4.40 -14.11
C GLY A 25 -31.25 -5.30 -13.71
N GLY A 26 -30.85 -5.18 -12.44
CA GLY A 26 -30.57 -6.37 -11.62
C GLY A 26 -29.10 -6.74 -11.41
N VAL A 27 -28.66 -6.51 -10.17
CA VAL A 27 -27.64 -7.23 -9.40
C VAL A 27 -26.21 -7.33 -9.97
N GLY A 28 -25.34 -6.50 -9.40
CA GLY A 28 -23.89 -6.66 -9.49
C GLY A 28 -23.44 -8.00 -8.93
N LEU A 29 -22.90 -8.85 -9.81
CA LEU A 29 -22.06 -9.97 -9.46
C LEU A 29 -20.66 -9.65 -9.98
N CYS A 30 -19.80 -9.21 -9.06
CA CYS A 30 -18.37 -9.13 -9.33
C CYS A 30 -17.91 -10.53 -9.75
N ALA A 31 -17.49 -10.66 -11.01
CA ALA A 31 -17.16 -11.92 -11.65
C ALA A 31 -16.22 -12.76 -10.76
N GLN A 32 -16.74 -13.87 -10.24
CA GLN A 32 -15.93 -14.91 -9.62
C GLN A 32 -14.98 -15.44 -10.68
N SER A 33 -13.74 -14.97 -10.61
CA SER A 33 -12.64 -15.51 -11.38
C SER A 33 -12.49 -16.97 -10.93
N ARG A 34 -12.96 -17.90 -11.76
CA ARG A 34 -12.69 -19.33 -11.61
C ARG A 34 -11.18 -19.49 -11.44
N ILE A 35 -10.74 -19.86 -10.24
CA ILE A 35 -9.37 -20.29 -10.00
C ILE A 35 -9.26 -21.62 -10.73
N THR A 36 -8.72 -21.60 -11.95
CA THR A 36 -8.35 -22.82 -12.66
C THR A 36 -7.24 -23.46 -11.83
N GLU A 37 -7.55 -24.57 -11.16
CA GLU A 37 -6.57 -25.38 -10.46
C GLU A 37 -5.44 -25.74 -11.44
N PRO A 38 -4.18 -25.36 -11.18
CA PRO A 38 -3.10 -25.62 -12.12
C PRO A 38 -2.88 -27.13 -12.20
N GLY A 39 -3.13 -27.67 -13.40
CA GLY A 39 -3.00 -29.08 -13.73
C GLY A 39 -1.64 -29.65 -13.32
N GLU A 40 -1.63 -30.95 -13.02
CA GLU A 40 -0.51 -31.69 -12.41
C GLU A 40 0.86 -31.48 -13.08
N ALA A 41 0.90 -31.08 -14.35
CA ALA A 41 2.13 -30.73 -15.07
C ALA A 41 2.91 -29.58 -14.41
N VAL A 42 2.25 -28.52 -13.94
CA VAL A 42 2.91 -27.36 -13.31
C VAL A 42 3.54 -27.73 -11.96
N LYS A 43 3.01 -28.76 -11.29
CA LYS A 43 3.54 -29.25 -10.00
C LYS A 43 4.85 -30.00 -10.19
N LYS A 44 5.04 -30.72 -11.31
CA LYS A 44 6.27 -31.45 -11.62
C LYS A 44 7.44 -30.50 -11.91
N ASP A 45 7.20 -29.41 -12.63
CA ASP A 45 8.24 -28.41 -12.96
C ASP A 45 8.79 -27.67 -11.74
N LEU A 46 8.04 -27.59 -10.62
CA LEU A 46 8.49 -26.94 -9.38
C LEU A 46 9.40 -27.83 -8.53
N GLN A 47 9.40 -29.15 -8.78
CA GLN A 47 10.16 -30.12 -7.99
C GLN A 47 11.65 -30.14 -8.36
N HIS A 48 11.98 -29.88 -9.63
CA HIS A 48 13.36 -29.87 -10.13
C HIS A 48 14.09 -28.51 -9.95
N LEU A 49 13.41 -27.51 -9.39
CA LEU A 49 13.98 -26.19 -9.17
C LEU A 49 14.83 -26.15 -7.90
N SER A 50 15.93 -25.40 -7.96
CA SER A 50 16.67 -25.01 -6.76
C SER A 50 15.74 -24.37 -5.73
N ARG A 51 16.07 -24.55 -4.45
CA ARG A 51 15.34 -23.97 -3.31
C ARG A 51 15.13 -22.46 -3.48
N GLU A 52 16.10 -21.77 -4.07
CA GLU A 52 16.01 -20.32 -4.28
C GLU A 52 15.02 -19.95 -5.38
N GLU A 53 15.01 -20.70 -6.48
CA GLU A 53 14.08 -20.48 -7.59
C GLU A 53 12.62 -20.74 -7.16
N ARG A 54 12.39 -21.76 -6.31
CA ARG A 54 11.08 -22.00 -5.69
C ARG A 54 10.63 -20.84 -4.80
N ARG A 55 11.55 -20.24 -4.03
CA ARG A 55 11.27 -19.04 -3.21
C ARG A 55 10.94 -17.84 -4.08
N ARG A 56 11.70 -17.61 -5.15
CA ARG A 56 11.46 -16.52 -6.11
C ARG A 56 10.08 -16.63 -6.76
N ARG A 57 9.72 -17.81 -7.29
CA ARG A 57 8.39 -18.06 -7.87
C ARG A 57 7.26 -17.84 -6.87
N ARG A 58 7.40 -18.33 -5.63
CA ARG A 58 6.40 -18.07 -4.57
C ARG A 58 6.23 -16.58 -4.32
N ARG A 59 7.32 -15.82 -4.19
CA ARG A 59 7.28 -14.37 -3.95
C ARG A 59 6.67 -13.59 -5.14
N ALA A 60 6.84 -14.10 -6.36
CA ALA A 60 6.25 -13.56 -7.57
C ALA A 60 4.75 -13.86 -7.74
N THR A 61 4.13 -14.68 -6.87
CA THR A 61 2.67 -14.88 -6.91
C THR A 61 1.93 -13.65 -6.40
N ALA A 62 0.79 -13.32 -7.02
CA ALA A 62 -0.07 -12.23 -6.56
C ALA A 62 -0.50 -12.45 -5.10
N LYS A 63 -0.88 -13.69 -4.73
CA LYS A 63 -1.25 -14.08 -3.36
C LYS A 63 -0.17 -13.75 -2.33
N TYR A 64 1.11 -14.00 -2.64
CA TYR A 64 2.20 -13.66 -1.73
C TYR A 64 2.35 -12.14 -1.58
N ARG A 65 2.32 -11.40 -2.71
CA ARG A 65 2.45 -9.94 -2.69
C ARG A 65 1.32 -9.28 -1.92
N THR A 66 0.07 -9.67 -2.16
CA THR A 66 -1.09 -9.11 -1.47
C THR A 66 -1.06 -9.42 0.02
N ALA A 67 -0.76 -10.67 0.41
CA ALA A 67 -0.61 -11.04 1.81
C ALA A 67 0.51 -10.26 2.52
N HIS A 68 1.64 -10.03 1.84
CA HIS A 68 2.73 -9.23 2.37
C HIS A 68 2.33 -7.75 2.52
N ALA A 69 1.71 -7.16 1.51
CA ALA A 69 1.22 -5.78 1.55
C ALA A 69 0.19 -5.57 2.67
N THR A 70 -0.72 -6.53 2.87
CA THR A 70 -1.69 -6.47 3.98
C THR A 70 -1.02 -6.53 5.34
N ARG A 71 -0.05 -7.42 5.55
CA ARG A 71 0.70 -7.47 6.81
C ARG A 71 1.42 -6.16 7.10
N GLU A 72 2.06 -5.59 6.08
CA GLU A 72 2.77 -4.32 6.24
C GLU A 72 1.83 -3.16 6.52
N ARG A 73 0.66 -3.12 5.87
CA ARG A 73 -0.39 -2.13 6.18
C ARG A 73 -0.82 -2.21 7.63
N ILE A 74 -1.12 -3.41 8.14
CA ILE A 74 -1.51 -3.62 9.55
C ILE A 74 -0.40 -3.15 10.50
N ARG A 75 0.87 -3.48 10.18
CA ARG A 75 2.02 -3.05 10.97
C ARG A 75 2.12 -1.52 11.06
N VAL A 76 1.96 -0.84 9.92
CA VAL A 76 2.00 0.63 9.84
C VAL A 76 0.79 1.27 10.52
N GLU A 77 -0.39 0.67 10.41
CA GLU A 77 -1.60 1.13 11.09
C GLU A 77 -1.44 1.05 12.61
N ALA A 78 -0.97 -0.08 13.15
CA ALA A 78 -0.67 -0.24 14.57
C ALA A 78 0.34 0.80 15.07
N PHE A 79 1.39 1.08 14.28
CA PHE A 79 2.35 2.14 14.57
C PHE A 79 1.69 3.54 14.58
N ASN A 80 0.83 3.83 13.62
CA ASN A 80 0.14 5.12 13.55
C ASN A 80 -0.87 5.30 14.70
N MET A 81 -1.54 4.22 15.14
CA MET A 81 -2.40 4.25 16.33
C MET A 81 -1.60 4.61 17.58
N ALA A 82 -0.42 4.00 17.80
CA ALA A 82 0.45 4.37 18.91
C ALA A 82 0.89 5.84 18.85
N PHE A 83 1.18 6.36 17.65
CA PHE A 83 1.49 7.78 17.46
C PHE A 83 0.29 8.71 17.78
N ALA A 84 -0.93 8.28 17.44
CA ALA A 84 -2.14 9.03 17.76
C ALA A 84 -2.41 9.06 19.27
N GLU A 85 -2.20 7.95 19.98
CA GLU A 85 -2.32 7.91 21.44
C GLU A 85 -1.27 8.79 22.11
N LEU A 86 -0.01 8.74 21.67
CA LEU A 86 1.03 9.64 22.17
C LEU A 86 0.64 11.11 21.96
N ARG A 87 0.12 11.47 20.78
CA ARG A 87 -0.30 12.85 20.45
C ARG A 87 -1.35 13.40 21.42
N LYS A 88 -2.28 12.58 21.90
CA LYS A 88 -3.33 13.01 22.84
C LYS A 88 -2.78 13.46 24.19
N LEU A 89 -1.62 12.92 24.59
CA LEU A 89 -0.95 13.26 25.86
C LEU A 89 -0.12 14.54 25.76
N LEU A 90 0.14 15.04 24.55
CA LEU A 90 1.02 16.18 24.35
C LEU A 90 0.26 17.52 24.44
N PRO A 91 0.75 18.47 25.24
CA PRO A 91 0.13 19.79 25.35
C PRO A 91 0.37 20.62 24.08
N THR A 92 -0.70 21.14 23.47
CA THR A 92 -0.63 22.03 22.30
C THR A 92 -1.65 23.15 22.35
N LEU A 93 -1.30 24.30 21.76
CA LEU A 93 -2.22 25.42 21.50
C LEU A 93 -2.27 25.67 19.98
N PRO A 94 -3.44 25.58 19.31
CA PRO A 94 -4.71 25.03 19.80
C PRO A 94 -4.64 23.50 20.05
N PRO A 95 -5.60 22.90 20.78
CA PRO A 95 -5.56 21.47 21.13
C PRO A 95 -5.58 20.54 19.92
N ASP A 96 -6.17 20.96 18.81
CA ASP A 96 -6.29 20.23 17.55
C ASP A 96 -5.14 20.50 16.56
N LYS A 97 -4.06 21.16 17.00
CA LYS A 97 -2.88 21.40 16.17
C LYS A 97 -2.36 20.10 15.56
N LYS A 98 -2.29 20.04 14.22
CA LYS A 98 -1.68 18.92 13.51
C LYS A 98 -0.17 18.94 13.74
N LEU A 99 0.37 17.84 14.27
CA LEU A 99 1.80 17.65 14.48
C LEU A 99 2.32 16.56 13.55
N SER A 100 3.48 16.79 12.95
CA SER A 100 4.24 15.75 12.24
C SER A 100 4.82 14.73 13.23
N LYS A 101 5.23 13.56 12.72
CA LYS A 101 5.83 12.49 13.55
C LYS A 101 7.07 12.98 14.30
N ILE A 102 7.92 13.79 13.67
CA ILE A 102 9.12 14.33 14.33
C ILE A 102 8.78 15.35 15.42
N GLU A 103 7.77 16.18 15.21
CA GLU A 103 7.31 17.13 16.23
C GLU A 103 6.72 16.41 17.44
N ILE A 104 5.91 15.36 17.23
CA ILE A 104 5.37 14.52 18.31
C ILE A 104 6.51 13.96 19.18
N LEU A 105 7.55 13.40 18.55
CA LEU A 105 8.70 12.84 19.28
C LEU A 105 9.47 13.90 20.06
N ARG A 106 9.77 15.04 19.44
CA ARG A 106 10.48 16.15 20.11
C ARG A 106 9.68 16.69 21.28
N LEU A 107 8.37 16.92 21.09
CA LEU A 107 7.50 17.46 22.12
C LEU A 107 7.32 16.48 23.29
N ALA A 108 7.23 15.18 23.02
CA ALA A 108 7.19 14.16 24.07
C ALA A 108 8.44 14.19 24.96
N ILE A 109 9.63 14.25 24.36
CA ILE A 109 10.91 14.33 25.10
C ILE A 109 10.93 15.59 25.98
N CYS A 110 10.59 16.75 25.40
CA CYS A 110 10.52 18.02 26.13
C CYS A 110 9.50 17.95 27.28
N TYR A 111 8.33 17.36 27.04
CA TYR A 111 7.27 17.30 28.04
C TYR A 111 7.62 16.38 29.21
N ILE A 112 8.21 15.21 28.96
CA ILE A 112 8.72 14.34 30.02
C ILE A 112 9.77 15.09 30.87
N SER A 113 10.71 15.78 30.22
CA SER A 113 11.75 16.56 30.90
C SER A 113 11.17 17.68 31.76
N TYR A 114 10.15 18.37 31.24
CA TYR A 114 9.42 19.41 31.97
C TYR A 114 8.71 18.85 33.21
N LEU A 115 7.99 17.74 33.07
CA LEU A 115 7.30 17.12 34.20
C LEU A 115 8.27 16.65 35.28
N ASN A 116 9.42 16.06 34.91
CA ASN A 116 10.46 15.68 35.86
C ASN A 116 10.97 16.90 36.63
N HIS A 117 11.26 18.01 35.95
CA HIS A 117 11.70 19.25 36.61
C HIS A 117 10.66 19.81 37.58
N VAL A 118 9.36 19.73 37.24
CA VAL A 118 8.28 20.17 38.14
C VAL A 118 8.15 19.27 39.38
N LEU A 119 8.47 17.98 39.27
CA LEU A 119 8.37 17.02 40.37
C LEU A 119 9.60 17.01 41.28
N ASP A 120 10.77 17.42 40.78
CA ASP A 120 12.02 17.52 41.55
C ASP A 120 12.10 18.80 42.41
N VAL A 121 11.12 19.69 42.28
CA VAL A 121 10.95 20.93 43.08
C VAL A 121 9.95 20.69 44.20
#